data_AF-W4K574-F1
#
_entry.id   AF-W4K574-F1
#
_cell.length_a   1.000
_cell.length_b   1.000
_cell.length_c   1.000
_cell.angle_alpha   90.00
_cell.angle_beta   90.00
_cell.angle_gamma   90.00
#
_symmetry.space_group_name_H-M   'P 1'
#
loop_
_entity.id
_entity.type
_entity.pdbx_description
1 polymer ?
#
loop_
_entity_poly.entity_id
_entity_poly.type
_entity_poly.pdbx_seq_one_letter_code
_entity_poly.pdbx_strand_id
1 'polypeptide(L)'
;MQNKSFIVLAAITALFFTESVVARPMWIMSRGRLVSVRRQSSNIGDFGSCSVPQIEFGVGFDNRKETSFEPVDETSFAHTSAQNIDIITQFICDTLTNSCGADQTAKDTCATATAASKAQTAKTGAQADAFNAAFGISTNFASIQPIDDQGNAVGAAAAGTASASGSAAAPSAPAAVSSSNNGSSSGAAAASGGIGDFGSCSVPQIEFGAGLEGRKETSFEPVDQTSFNHGSAQNIDIITQFICDTLTNSCGADQTAKSTCATAITASKAQTVKTGAQADAFNAAFGITTDFAAVQALNDQGQAI
;
A
#
# COMPACT_ATOMS: atom_id res chain seq x y z
N MET A 1 -55.34 39.42 24.37
CA MET A 1 -55.96 38.29 25.10
C MET A 1 -54.83 37.41 25.62
N GLN A 2 -54.79 37.23 26.94
CA GLN A 2 -53.75 36.54 27.71
C GLN A 2 -53.82 35.02 27.58
N ASN A 3 -52.67 34.34 27.69
CA ASN A 3 -52.37 33.13 28.49
C ASN A 3 -51.23 32.33 27.84
N LYS A 4 -50.32 31.66 28.53
CA LYS A 4 -49.85 31.60 29.93
C LYS A 4 -48.66 30.63 29.90
N SER A 5 -47.57 30.97 30.59
CA SER A 5 -46.40 30.13 30.83
C SER A 5 -46.74 28.81 31.52
N PHE A 6 -45.98 27.75 31.24
CA PHE A 6 -45.70 26.69 32.20
C PHE A 6 -44.23 26.25 32.11
N ILE A 7 -43.50 26.58 33.17
CA ILE A 7 -42.15 26.11 33.51
C ILE A 7 -42.35 24.83 34.31
N VAL A 8 -41.69 23.73 33.93
CA VAL A 8 -41.62 22.51 34.75
C VAL A 8 -40.21 22.43 35.33
N LEU A 9 -40.14 22.62 36.65
CA LEU A 9 -38.96 22.47 37.49
C LEU A 9 -38.98 21.04 38.06
N ALA A 10 -38.01 20.20 37.70
CA ALA A 10 -37.86 18.87 38.30
C ALA A 10 -36.81 18.93 39.42
N ALA A 11 -37.27 18.72 40.66
CA ALA A 11 -36.44 18.67 41.85
C ALA A 11 -35.70 17.32 41.93
N ILE A 12 -34.38 17.36 42.10
CA ILE A 12 -33.54 16.20 42.39
C ILE A 12 -33.45 16.07 43.91
N THR A 13 -34.13 15.04 44.44
CA THR A 13 -34.05 14.66 45.86
C THR A 13 -32.83 13.76 46.06
N ALA A 14 -31.89 14.20 46.89
CA ALA A 14 -30.77 13.41 47.37
C ALA A 14 -31.23 12.40 48.43
N LEU A 15 -30.95 11.11 48.24
CA LEU A 15 -30.96 10.11 49.30
C LEU A 15 -29.53 9.73 49.67
N PHE A 16 -29.17 10.03 50.91
CA PHE A 16 -28.01 9.51 51.61
C PHE A 16 -28.25 8.04 51.97
N PHE A 17 -27.30 7.16 51.64
CA PHE A 17 -27.21 5.82 52.22
C PHE A 17 -25.87 5.69 52.95
N THR A 18 -25.96 5.49 54.26
CA THR A 18 -24.85 5.26 55.19
C THR A 18 -24.58 3.76 55.36
N GLU A 19 -23.29 3.45 55.42
CA GLU A 19 -22.59 2.32 56.07
C GLU A 19 -22.95 0.86 55.77
N SER A 20 -21.92 0.08 55.40
CA SER A 20 -21.46 -1.06 56.20
C SER A 20 -20.09 -1.55 55.72
N VAL A 21 -19.07 -1.32 56.53
CA VAL A 21 -17.72 -1.89 56.39
C VAL A 21 -17.73 -3.27 57.02
N VAL A 22 -17.65 -4.33 56.21
CA VAL A 22 -17.38 -5.69 56.71
C VAL A 22 -16.01 -6.14 56.20
N ALA A 23 -15.19 -6.57 57.15
CA ALA A 23 -13.78 -6.88 57.02
C ALA A 23 -13.50 -8.05 56.06
N ARG A 24 -12.39 -7.90 55.32
CA ARG A 24 -11.86 -8.85 54.33
C ARG A 24 -11.03 -9.94 55.02
N PRO A 25 -11.11 -11.21 54.60
CA PRO A 25 -10.12 -12.21 54.99
C PRO A 25 -8.79 -11.97 54.25
N MET A 26 -7.72 -11.93 55.02
CA MET A 26 -6.34 -11.70 54.61
C MET A 26 -5.76 -12.97 53.99
N TRP A 27 -5.73 -13.04 52.65
CA TRP A 27 -4.93 -14.04 51.93
C TRP A 27 -3.51 -13.51 51.73
N ILE A 28 -2.57 -14.16 52.42
CA ILE A 28 -1.13 -14.02 52.18
C ILE A 28 -0.83 -14.67 50.82
N MET A 29 -0.74 -13.85 49.76
CA MET A 29 -0.14 -14.28 48.50
C MET A 29 1.34 -13.94 48.51
N SER A 30 2.14 -14.99 48.44
CA SER A 30 3.57 -14.99 48.21
C SER A 30 3.93 -14.05 47.06
N ARG A 31 4.89 -13.14 47.28
CA ARG A 31 5.44 -12.26 46.26
C ARG A 31 6.24 -13.11 45.26
N GLY A 32 5.54 -13.70 44.30
CA GLY A 32 6.14 -14.12 43.05
C GLY A 32 6.72 -12.86 42.39
N ARG A 33 8.04 -12.81 42.25
CA ARG A 33 8.71 -11.84 41.40
C ARG A 33 8.11 -12.01 40.01
N LEU A 34 7.25 -11.09 39.60
CA LEU A 34 6.87 -10.91 38.20
C LEU A 34 8.17 -10.69 37.44
N VAL A 35 8.70 -11.76 36.86
CA VAL A 35 9.58 -11.64 35.71
C VAL A 35 8.69 -11.03 34.65
N SER A 36 8.79 -9.71 34.50
CA SER A 36 8.28 -9.04 33.32
C SER A 36 8.93 -9.75 32.14
N VAL A 37 8.14 -10.58 31.45
CA VAL A 37 8.47 -11.07 30.13
C VAL A 37 8.49 -9.80 29.27
N ARG A 38 9.65 -9.15 29.18
CA ARG A 38 9.93 -8.27 28.05
C ARG A 38 9.79 -9.17 26.84
N ARG A 39 8.65 -9.03 26.15
CA ARG A 39 8.48 -9.52 24.78
C ARG A 39 9.72 -9.08 24.02
N GLN A 40 10.20 -9.93 23.11
CA GLN A 40 11.32 -9.68 22.21
C GLN A 40 11.08 -8.49 21.23
N SER A 41 10.07 -7.66 21.50
CA SER A 41 9.62 -6.47 20.78
C SER A 41 10.56 -5.27 20.87
N SER A 42 11.62 -5.30 21.68
CA SER A 42 12.46 -4.11 21.86
C SER A 42 13.30 -3.72 20.64
N ASN A 43 13.44 -4.60 19.64
CA ASN A 43 14.31 -4.35 18.48
C ASN A 43 13.56 -4.18 17.14
N ILE A 44 12.26 -4.49 17.08
CA ILE A 44 11.44 -4.37 15.86
C ILE A 44 10.24 -3.42 16.02
N GLY A 45 10.06 -2.84 17.21
CA GLY A 45 8.98 -1.91 17.53
C GLY A 45 7.66 -2.56 17.98
N ASP A 46 6.70 -1.70 18.32
CA ASP A 46 5.31 -2.04 18.63
C ASP A 46 4.41 -1.80 17.41
N PHE A 47 3.72 -2.84 16.96
CA PHE A 47 2.80 -2.81 15.82
C PHE A 47 1.37 -2.38 16.20
N GLY A 48 1.16 -2.02 17.47
CA GLY A 48 -0.13 -1.56 17.98
C GLY A 48 -1.19 -2.66 17.94
N SER A 49 -2.31 -2.42 17.25
CA SER A 49 -3.40 -3.40 17.16
C SER A 49 -3.16 -4.50 16.13
N CYS A 50 -2.15 -4.36 15.26
CA CYS A 50 -1.85 -5.33 14.21
C CYS A 50 -0.85 -6.37 14.67
N SER A 51 -0.85 -7.51 13.99
CA SER A 51 0.18 -8.54 14.17
C SER A 51 1.53 -8.09 13.62
N VAL A 52 2.57 -8.89 13.89
CA VAL A 52 3.88 -8.69 13.27
C VAL A 52 3.74 -8.98 11.78
N PRO A 53 4.16 -8.06 10.89
CA PRO A 53 4.11 -8.29 9.46
C PRO A 53 4.78 -9.59 9.03
N GLN A 54 4.10 -10.33 8.17
CA GLN A 54 4.63 -11.53 7.53
C GLN A 54 3.99 -11.65 6.15
N ILE A 55 4.81 -11.95 5.15
CA ILE A 55 4.39 -12.20 3.77
C ILE A 55 4.64 -13.67 3.44
N GLU A 56 3.70 -14.29 2.76
CA GLU A 56 3.90 -15.59 2.13
C GLU A 56 4.06 -15.48 0.62
N PHE A 57 4.65 -16.51 0.01
CA PHE A 57 4.85 -16.59 -1.43
C PHE A 57 4.53 -18.00 -1.91
N GLY A 58 3.70 -18.12 -2.95
CA GLY A 58 3.21 -19.39 -3.44
C GLY A 58 2.26 -19.26 -4.62
N VAL A 59 1.73 -20.40 -5.07
CA VAL A 59 0.70 -20.47 -6.12
C VAL A 59 -0.68 -20.64 -5.51
N GLY A 60 -1.72 -20.26 -6.26
CA GLY A 60 -3.11 -20.52 -5.89
C GLY A 60 -3.76 -19.47 -4.98
N PHE A 61 -3.03 -18.43 -4.61
CA PHE A 61 -3.61 -17.24 -3.96
C PHE A 61 -4.60 -16.55 -4.91
N ASP A 62 -5.75 -16.14 -4.38
CA ASP A 62 -6.89 -15.56 -5.13
C ASP A 62 -7.24 -16.28 -6.46
N ASN A 63 -7.10 -17.61 -6.49
CA ASN A 63 -7.32 -18.42 -7.69
C ASN A 63 -6.42 -18.05 -8.89
N ARG A 64 -5.27 -17.42 -8.64
CA ARG A 64 -4.23 -17.09 -9.63
C ARG A 64 -3.37 -18.31 -9.95
N LYS A 65 -2.78 -18.35 -11.15
CA LYS A 65 -1.94 -19.46 -11.61
C LYS A 65 -0.46 -19.22 -11.31
N GLU A 66 -0.05 -17.97 -11.40
CA GLU A 66 1.27 -17.48 -11.10
C GLU A 66 1.62 -17.61 -9.62
N THR A 67 2.92 -17.56 -9.32
CA THR A 67 3.37 -17.33 -7.97
C THR A 67 3.12 -15.88 -7.57
N SER A 68 2.56 -15.66 -6.38
CA SER A 68 2.16 -14.36 -5.86
C SER A 68 2.57 -14.21 -4.40
N PHE A 69 2.53 -12.97 -3.90
CA PHE A 69 2.75 -12.59 -2.51
C PHE A 69 1.42 -12.20 -1.86
N GLU A 70 1.17 -12.62 -0.62
CA GLU A 70 0.05 -12.11 0.20
C GLU A 70 0.46 -11.97 1.68
N PRO A 71 -0.18 -11.09 2.46
CA PRO A 71 -0.04 -11.07 3.91
C PRO A 71 -0.52 -12.38 4.56
N VAL A 72 0.24 -12.92 5.51
CA VAL A 72 -0.19 -14.12 6.25
C VAL A 72 -1.38 -13.82 7.18
N ASP A 73 -1.44 -12.60 7.72
CA ASP A 73 -2.54 -12.16 8.58
C ASP A 73 -3.45 -11.17 7.86
N GLU A 74 -4.39 -11.72 7.09
CA GLU A 74 -5.46 -10.99 6.42
C GLU A 74 -6.40 -10.24 7.37
N THR A 75 -6.37 -10.54 8.68
CA THR A 75 -7.17 -9.79 9.66
C THR A 75 -6.54 -8.43 9.97
N SER A 76 -5.22 -8.38 10.08
CA SER A 76 -4.47 -7.13 10.29
C SER A 76 -4.20 -6.41 8.98
N PHE A 77 -4.00 -7.17 7.91
CA PHE A 77 -3.53 -6.68 6.62
C PHE A 77 -4.40 -7.24 5.48
N ALA A 78 -5.69 -6.93 5.48
CA ALA A 78 -6.63 -7.42 4.48
C ALA A 78 -6.25 -6.92 3.06
N HIS A 79 -5.56 -7.75 2.28
CA HIS A 79 -5.08 -7.40 0.96
C HIS A 79 -4.96 -8.63 0.07
N THR A 80 -5.45 -8.51 -1.17
CA THR A 80 -5.34 -9.60 -2.14
C THR A 80 -3.89 -9.85 -2.57
N SER A 81 -3.58 -11.03 -3.04
CA SER A 81 -2.29 -11.41 -3.57
C SER A 81 -1.82 -10.57 -4.77
N ALA A 82 -0.51 -10.33 -4.84
CA ALA A 82 0.12 -9.58 -5.94
C ALA A 82 1.43 -10.23 -6.39
N GLN A 83 1.77 -10.13 -7.67
CA GLN A 83 3.07 -10.59 -8.19
C GLN A 83 4.22 -9.64 -7.85
N ASN A 84 3.92 -8.37 -7.59
CA ASN A 84 4.91 -7.39 -7.21
C ASN A 84 4.85 -7.22 -5.68
N ILE A 85 5.94 -7.59 -5.00
CA ILE A 85 6.03 -7.49 -3.55
C ILE A 85 5.93 -6.05 -3.03
N ASP A 86 6.24 -5.06 -3.87
CA ASP A 86 6.16 -3.65 -3.48
C ASP A 86 4.72 -3.28 -3.11
N ILE A 87 3.73 -3.86 -3.79
CA ILE A 87 2.31 -3.66 -3.51
C ILE A 87 1.98 -4.14 -2.09
N ILE A 88 2.41 -5.36 -1.75
CA ILE A 88 2.12 -5.98 -0.45
C ILE A 88 2.87 -5.25 0.68
N THR A 89 4.16 -5.00 0.49
CA THR A 89 5.00 -4.37 1.53
C THR A 89 4.59 -2.92 1.79
N GLN A 90 4.21 -2.18 0.75
CA GLN A 90 3.66 -0.83 0.91
C GLN A 90 2.34 -0.85 1.68
N PHE A 91 1.38 -1.68 1.26
CA PHE A 91 0.10 -1.80 1.94
C PHE A 91 0.28 -2.13 3.43
N ILE A 92 1.16 -3.08 3.76
CA ILE A 92 1.47 -3.43 5.14
C ILE A 92 2.01 -2.22 5.91
N CYS A 93 3.03 -1.52 5.39
CA CYS A 93 3.63 -0.39 6.09
C CYS A 93 2.66 0.80 6.24
N ASP A 94 1.79 1.03 5.25
CA ASP A 94 0.75 2.05 5.31
C ASP A 94 -0.33 1.67 6.33
N THR A 95 -0.74 0.40 6.39
CA THR A 95 -1.70 -0.09 7.40
C THR A 95 -1.14 0.06 8.81
N LEU A 96 0.14 -0.25 9.02
CA LEU A 96 0.82 0.00 10.30
C LEU A 96 0.76 1.47 10.71
N THR A 97 0.92 2.37 9.74
CA THR A 97 0.94 3.82 9.97
C THR A 97 -0.44 4.41 10.21
N ASN A 98 -1.42 3.99 9.41
CA ASN A 98 -2.72 4.64 9.31
C ASN A 98 -3.78 4.00 10.20
N SER A 99 -3.65 2.71 10.51
CA SER A 99 -4.72 1.94 11.16
C SER A 99 -4.27 1.21 12.42
N CYS A 100 -3.04 0.69 12.45
CA CYS A 100 -2.59 -0.13 13.57
C CYS A 100 -2.13 0.68 14.78
N GLY A 101 -1.79 1.95 14.60
CA GLY A 101 -1.18 2.77 15.64
C GLY A 101 0.25 2.33 15.99
N ALA A 102 0.99 1.83 15.00
CA ALA A 102 2.36 1.36 15.20
C ALA A 102 3.29 2.50 15.64
N ASP A 103 4.27 2.17 16.47
CA ASP A 103 5.30 3.13 16.89
C ASP A 103 6.31 3.43 15.78
N GLN A 104 7.17 4.43 15.99
CA GLN A 104 8.16 4.81 14.98
C GLN A 104 9.17 3.69 14.69
N THR A 105 9.52 2.88 15.69
CA THR A 105 10.48 1.77 15.51
C THR A 105 9.90 0.70 14.58
N ALA A 106 8.61 0.40 14.71
CA ALA A 106 7.89 -0.53 13.84
C ALA A 106 7.80 0.00 12.41
N LYS A 107 7.56 1.29 12.24
CA LYS A 107 7.56 1.95 10.91
C LYS A 107 8.93 1.90 10.25
N ASP A 108 9.99 2.21 11.01
CA ASP A 108 11.38 2.16 10.52
C ASP A 108 11.80 0.72 10.18
N THR A 109 11.35 -0.26 10.97
CA THR A 109 11.57 -1.68 10.71
C THR A 109 10.85 -2.10 9.43
N CYS A 110 9.60 -1.66 9.23
CA CYS A 110 8.85 -1.93 8.00
C CYS A 110 9.54 -1.33 6.77
N ALA A 111 10.01 -0.08 6.84
CA ALA A 111 10.77 0.54 5.75
C ALA A 111 12.07 -0.23 5.43
N THR A 112 12.77 -0.71 6.47
CA THR A 112 13.96 -1.56 6.31
C THR A 112 13.62 -2.90 5.65
N ALA A 113 12.51 -3.53 6.04
CA ALA A 113 12.03 -4.77 5.46
C ALA A 113 11.69 -4.60 3.97
N THR A 114 11.01 -3.50 3.61
CA THR A 114 10.70 -3.15 2.22
C THR A 114 11.97 -2.95 1.40
N ALA A 115 12.97 -2.25 1.93
CA ALA A 115 14.26 -2.08 1.25
C ALA A 115 15.00 -3.41 1.06
N ALA A 116 14.98 -4.29 2.08
CA ALA A 116 15.61 -5.61 2.00
C ALA A 116 14.95 -6.51 0.95
N SER A 117 13.62 -6.46 0.86
CA SER A 117 12.82 -7.15 -0.16
C SER A 117 13.17 -6.68 -1.58
N LYS A 118 13.24 -5.36 -1.79
CA LYS A 118 13.61 -4.74 -3.09
C LYS A 118 15.02 -5.08 -3.56
N ALA A 119 15.93 -5.42 -2.65
CA ALA A 119 17.29 -5.83 -2.98
C ALA A 119 17.38 -7.27 -3.53
N GLN A 120 16.30 -8.07 -3.43
CA GLN A 120 16.29 -9.44 -3.93
C GLN A 120 15.81 -9.51 -5.38
N THR A 121 15.96 -10.70 -5.98
CA THR A 121 15.49 -10.92 -7.35
C THR A 121 13.98 -10.77 -7.44
N ALA A 122 13.53 -9.87 -8.32
CA ALA A 122 12.11 -9.55 -8.48
C ALA A 122 11.27 -10.77 -8.85
N LYS A 123 10.03 -10.80 -8.35
CA LYS A 123 9.02 -11.86 -8.55
C LYS A 123 9.45 -13.23 -8.04
N THR A 124 10.33 -13.28 -7.03
CA THR A 124 10.75 -14.55 -6.40
C THR A 124 10.49 -14.55 -4.91
N GLY A 125 10.34 -15.74 -4.33
CA GLY A 125 10.14 -15.90 -2.89
C GLY A 125 11.28 -15.35 -2.03
N ALA A 126 12.47 -15.12 -2.60
CA ALA A 126 13.57 -14.46 -1.89
C ALA A 126 13.19 -13.06 -1.39
N GLN A 127 12.33 -12.34 -2.09
CA GLN A 127 11.83 -11.03 -1.66
C GLN A 127 11.02 -11.15 -0.36
N ALA A 128 10.11 -12.13 -0.27
CA ALA A 128 9.33 -12.41 0.93
C ALA A 128 10.23 -12.89 2.08
N ASP A 129 11.23 -13.73 1.80
CA ASP A 129 12.21 -14.16 2.80
C ASP A 129 12.97 -12.98 3.41
N ALA A 130 13.43 -12.04 2.56
CA ALA A 130 14.14 -10.85 3.03
C ALA A 130 13.24 -9.91 3.85
N PHE A 131 11.97 -9.74 3.44
CA PHE A 131 10.99 -8.99 4.23
C PHE A 131 10.77 -9.63 5.60
N ASN A 132 10.44 -10.92 5.64
CA ASN A 132 10.18 -11.68 6.86
C ASN A 132 11.38 -11.68 7.82
N ALA A 133 12.60 -11.79 7.27
CA ALA A 133 13.83 -11.79 8.05
C ALA A 133 14.03 -10.49 8.84
N ALA A 134 13.59 -9.34 8.33
CA ALA A 134 13.67 -8.07 9.05
C ALA A 134 12.80 -8.06 10.33
N PHE A 135 11.76 -8.88 10.38
CA PHE A 135 10.91 -9.10 11.56
C PHE A 135 11.36 -10.31 12.40
N GLY A 136 12.49 -10.93 12.06
CA GLY A 136 13.02 -12.11 12.75
C GLY A 136 12.29 -13.41 12.39
N ILE A 137 11.53 -13.42 11.30
CA ILE A 137 10.80 -14.59 10.81
C ILE A 137 11.64 -15.24 9.71
N SER A 138 12.01 -16.50 9.90
CA SER A 138 12.75 -17.26 8.89
C SER A 138 11.77 -18.01 8.00
N THR A 139 11.80 -17.73 6.72
CA THR A 139 11.09 -18.48 5.67
C THR A 139 12.09 -19.01 4.64
N ASN A 140 11.63 -19.86 3.72
CA ASN A 140 12.47 -20.44 2.65
C ASN A 140 11.71 -20.46 1.32
N PHE A 141 11.06 -19.34 0.99
CA PHE A 141 10.31 -19.18 -0.24
C PHE A 141 11.23 -19.04 -1.46
N ALA A 142 12.50 -18.67 -1.29
CA ALA A 142 13.51 -18.69 -2.35
C ALA A 142 13.65 -20.05 -3.04
N SER A 143 13.29 -21.14 -2.35
CA SER A 143 13.28 -22.50 -2.90
C SER A 143 12.05 -22.81 -3.78
N ILE A 144 11.05 -21.93 -3.83
CA ILE A 144 9.86 -22.08 -4.67
C ILE A 144 10.18 -21.60 -6.08
N GLN A 145 9.85 -22.42 -7.07
CA GLN A 145 9.98 -22.07 -8.48
C GLN A 145 8.96 -20.97 -8.84
N PRO A 146 9.40 -19.79 -9.33
CA PRO A 146 8.47 -18.76 -9.79
C PRO A 146 7.67 -19.25 -11.00
N ILE A 147 6.38 -18.94 -11.02
CA ILE A 147 5.43 -19.32 -12.06
C ILE A 147 4.81 -18.05 -12.67
N ASP A 148 4.74 -17.96 -14.00
CA ASP A 148 4.08 -16.87 -14.72
C ASP A 148 2.55 -17.04 -14.81
N ASP A 149 1.89 -16.04 -15.37
CA ASP A 149 0.42 -15.94 -15.50
C ASP A 149 -0.17 -17.04 -16.39
N GLN A 150 0.67 -17.69 -17.20
CA GLN A 150 0.29 -18.81 -18.04
C GLN A 150 0.48 -20.16 -17.31
N GLY A 151 1.02 -20.16 -16.10
CA GLY A 151 1.30 -21.36 -15.32
C GLY A 151 2.64 -22.02 -15.65
N ASN A 152 3.54 -21.32 -16.35
CA ASN A 152 4.86 -21.85 -16.69
C ASN A 152 5.92 -21.41 -15.69
N ALA A 153 6.93 -22.25 -15.49
CA ALA A 153 8.09 -21.89 -14.68
C ALA A 153 8.91 -20.76 -15.34
N VAL A 154 9.21 -19.71 -14.58
CA VAL A 154 10.03 -18.57 -15.02
C VAL A 154 11.21 -18.34 -14.08
N GLY A 155 12.36 -17.97 -14.65
CA GLY A 155 13.61 -17.81 -13.90
C GLY A 155 14.13 -19.11 -13.30
N ALA A 156 15.29 -19.05 -12.64
CA ALA A 156 15.76 -20.13 -11.78
C ALA A 156 15.35 -19.82 -10.33
N ALA A 157 14.85 -20.82 -9.58
CA ALA A 157 14.73 -20.69 -8.13
C ALA A 157 16.07 -20.22 -7.56
N ALA A 158 16.04 -19.14 -6.78
CA ALA A 158 17.26 -18.59 -6.20
C ALA A 158 17.83 -19.62 -5.23
N ALA A 159 18.95 -20.25 -5.61
CA ALA A 159 19.61 -21.24 -4.78
C ALA A 159 20.03 -20.56 -3.46
N GLY A 160 19.32 -20.91 -2.38
CA GLY A 160 19.53 -20.32 -1.06
C GLY A 160 21.00 -20.38 -0.66
N THR A 161 21.61 -19.22 -0.47
CA THR A 161 22.90 -19.08 0.18
C THR A 161 22.86 -17.91 1.14
N ALA A 162 23.25 -18.21 2.39
CA ALA A 162 23.19 -17.32 3.53
C ALA A 162 24.17 -16.13 3.45
N SER A 163 23.68 -15.00 3.98
CA SER A 163 24.32 -13.75 4.43
C SER A 163 25.86 -13.63 4.44
N ALA A 164 26.39 -12.54 3.82
CA ALA A 164 27.38 -11.64 4.43
C ALA A 164 27.60 -10.34 3.61
N SER A 165 27.83 -9.26 4.37
CA SER A 165 28.05 -7.83 4.06
C SER A 165 29.19 -7.47 3.08
N GLY A 166 29.06 -6.35 2.35
CA GLY A 166 30.21 -5.57 1.87
C GLY A 166 30.08 -4.75 0.58
N SER A 167 29.69 -3.47 0.72
CA SER A 167 30.08 -2.24 -0.03
C SER A 167 30.15 -2.16 -1.57
N ALA A 168 29.49 -1.09 -2.05
CA ALA A 168 29.36 -0.47 -3.38
C ALA A 168 30.52 -0.52 -4.39
N ALA A 169 30.14 -0.57 -5.68
CA ALA A 169 30.68 0.28 -6.76
C ALA A 169 29.76 0.30 -8.01
N ALA A 170 29.36 1.50 -8.45
CA ALA A 170 28.97 1.82 -9.83
C ALA A 170 30.28 2.09 -10.65
N PRO A 171 30.33 2.17 -12.01
CA PRO A 171 29.35 2.83 -12.88
C PRO A 171 29.19 2.31 -14.36
N SER A 172 28.34 3.04 -15.10
CA SER A 172 28.43 3.38 -16.55
C SER A 172 27.53 2.63 -17.56
N ALA A 173 26.48 3.32 -18.01
CA ALA A 173 25.92 3.27 -19.38
C ALA A 173 26.68 4.31 -20.27
N PRO A 174 26.46 4.48 -21.61
CA PRO A 174 25.30 4.06 -22.44
C PRO A 174 25.60 3.65 -23.90
N ALA A 175 24.57 3.25 -24.66
CA ALA A 175 24.32 3.71 -26.05
C ALA A 175 22.95 3.25 -26.57
N ALA A 176 22.26 4.16 -27.24
CA ALA A 176 20.89 4.08 -27.75
C ALA A 176 20.78 3.55 -29.19
N VAL A 177 19.58 3.13 -29.59
CA VAL A 177 19.10 3.34 -30.97
C VAL A 177 17.60 3.67 -30.98
N SER A 178 17.28 4.69 -31.77
CA SER A 178 16.01 5.41 -31.88
C SER A 178 15.00 4.76 -32.83
N SER A 179 13.71 5.08 -32.65
CA SER A 179 12.78 5.38 -33.76
C SER A 179 11.57 6.20 -33.27
N SER A 180 11.67 7.50 -33.50
CA SER A 180 10.69 8.48 -34.01
C SER A 180 9.19 8.47 -33.62
N ASN A 181 8.87 9.39 -32.72
CA ASN A 181 7.87 10.47 -32.74
C ASN A 181 6.73 10.49 -33.80
N ASN A 182 5.52 10.75 -33.30
CA ASN A 182 4.65 11.90 -33.64
C ASN A 182 3.50 11.94 -32.59
N GLY A 183 3.19 12.99 -31.83
CA GLY A 183 3.52 14.40 -31.97
C GLY A 183 3.55 15.14 -30.61
N SER A 184 4.31 16.23 -30.61
CA SER A 184 4.59 17.11 -29.49
C SER A 184 3.43 18.00 -29.09
N SER A 185 3.30 18.25 -27.78
CA SER A 185 3.34 19.62 -27.26
C SER A 185 4.04 19.63 -25.90
N SER A 186 5.08 20.44 -25.85
CA SER A 186 6.11 20.58 -24.83
C SER A 186 5.59 20.86 -23.43
N GLY A 187 6.36 20.39 -22.45
CA GLY A 187 6.15 20.69 -21.05
C GLY A 187 6.21 22.18 -20.73
N ALA A 188 5.49 22.53 -19.68
CA ALA A 188 5.78 23.68 -18.85
C ALA A 188 5.49 23.27 -17.41
N ALA A 189 6.54 23.22 -16.60
CA ALA A 189 6.40 23.45 -15.17
C ALA A 189 5.70 24.81 -15.00
N ALA A 190 4.51 24.79 -14.45
CA ALA A 190 3.84 25.96 -13.92
C ALA A 190 3.06 25.51 -12.70
N ALA A 191 3.44 26.07 -11.55
CA ALA A 191 2.69 25.98 -10.31
C ALA A 191 1.25 26.43 -10.57
N SER A 192 0.34 25.47 -10.69
CA SER A 192 -1.10 25.74 -10.61
C SER A 192 -1.42 25.92 -9.14
N GLY A 193 -1.45 27.16 -8.67
CA GLY A 193 -1.73 27.54 -7.27
C GLY A 193 -3.07 27.08 -6.70
N GLY A 194 -3.78 26.15 -7.35
CA GLY A 194 -4.99 25.48 -6.88
C GLY A 194 -4.88 23.96 -6.69
N ILE A 195 -3.83 23.28 -7.19
CA ILE A 195 -3.70 21.80 -7.05
C ILE A 195 -2.64 21.36 -6.04
N GLY A 196 -1.76 22.28 -5.61
CA GLY A 196 -0.70 22.03 -4.62
C GLY A 196 0.68 21.77 -5.22
N ASP A 197 1.67 21.64 -4.35
CA ASP A 197 3.06 21.25 -4.67
C ASP A 197 3.26 19.74 -4.47
N PHE A 198 3.71 19.05 -5.52
CA PHE A 198 3.98 17.60 -5.51
C PHE A 198 5.39 17.26 -5.04
N GLY A 199 6.19 18.25 -4.69
CA GLY A 199 7.56 18.09 -4.21
C GLY A 199 8.49 17.56 -5.30
N SER A 200 9.16 16.43 -5.06
CA SER A 200 10.10 15.84 -6.02
C SER A 200 9.43 15.04 -7.14
N CYS A 201 8.12 14.78 -7.04
CA CYS A 201 7.39 14.00 -8.02
C CYS A 201 6.70 14.89 -9.06
N SER A 202 6.39 14.30 -10.21
CA SER A 202 5.57 14.96 -11.23
C SER A 202 4.13 15.15 -10.75
N VAL A 203 3.38 15.96 -11.50
CA VAL A 203 1.92 15.96 -11.40
C VAL A 203 1.40 14.55 -11.74
N PRO A 204 0.53 13.95 -10.90
CA PRO A 204 -0.08 12.67 -11.19
C PRO A 204 -0.82 12.62 -12.53
N GLN A 205 -0.62 11.54 -13.26
CA GLN A 205 -1.37 11.22 -14.47
C GLN A 205 -1.45 9.70 -14.64
N ILE A 206 -2.62 9.21 -15.01
CA ILE A 206 -2.88 7.80 -15.30
C ILE A 206 -3.24 7.66 -16.78
N GLU A 207 -2.65 6.68 -17.44
CA GLU A 207 -3.10 6.22 -18.76
C GLU A 207 -4.02 5.00 -18.65
N PHE A 208 -4.86 4.79 -19.66
CA PHE A 208 -5.70 3.62 -19.78
C PHE A 208 -5.67 3.08 -21.20
N GLY A 209 -5.41 1.77 -21.34
CA GLY A 209 -5.35 1.14 -22.64
C GLY A 209 -5.01 -0.35 -22.58
N ALA A 210 -5.08 -1.00 -23.73
CA ALA A 210 -4.63 -2.36 -23.91
C ALA A 210 -3.13 -2.38 -24.29
N GLY A 211 -2.45 -3.49 -24.01
CA GLY A 211 -1.02 -3.65 -24.33
C GLY A 211 -0.07 -3.04 -23.29
N LEU A 212 -0.59 -2.39 -22.26
CA LEU A 212 0.22 -1.95 -21.10
C LEU A 212 0.86 -3.18 -20.45
N GLU A 213 2.18 -3.15 -20.30
CA GLU A 213 3.01 -4.30 -19.89
C GLU A 213 2.77 -5.59 -20.69
N GLY A 214 2.29 -5.50 -21.94
CA GLY A 214 2.00 -6.65 -22.80
C GLY A 214 0.68 -7.36 -22.50
N ARG A 215 -0.19 -6.78 -21.66
CA ARG A 215 -1.52 -7.33 -21.33
C ARG A 215 -2.51 -7.21 -22.48
N LYS A 216 -3.47 -8.14 -22.52
CA LYS A 216 -4.53 -8.14 -23.57
C LYS A 216 -5.73 -7.30 -23.15
N GLU A 217 -6.05 -7.34 -21.87
CA GLU A 217 -7.05 -6.50 -21.25
C GLU A 217 -6.64 -5.04 -21.27
N THR A 218 -7.63 -4.16 -21.14
CA THR A 218 -7.35 -2.77 -20.81
C THR A 218 -7.00 -2.64 -19.34
N SER A 219 -5.99 -1.84 -19.03
CA SER A 219 -5.54 -1.60 -17.66
C SER A 219 -5.15 -0.13 -17.46
N PHE A 220 -4.91 0.24 -16.21
CA PHE A 220 -4.49 1.56 -15.76
C PHE A 220 -3.02 1.53 -15.38
N GLU A 221 -2.24 2.55 -15.75
CA GLU A 221 -0.82 2.66 -15.40
C GLU A 221 -0.46 4.14 -15.15
N PRO A 222 0.42 4.46 -14.18
CA PRO A 222 0.98 5.81 -14.08
C PRO A 222 1.80 6.18 -15.32
N VAL A 223 1.60 7.38 -15.84
CA VAL A 223 2.38 7.86 -17.00
C VAL A 223 3.84 8.11 -16.63
N ASP A 224 4.08 8.71 -15.46
CA ASP A 224 5.44 8.95 -14.96
C ASP A 224 5.90 7.80 -14.06
N GLN A 225 6.55 6.81 -14.67
CA GLN A 225 7.16 5.67 -13.99
C GLN A 225 8.42 6.03 -13.18
N THR A 226 8.96 7.25 -13.33
CA THR A 226 10.06 7.72 -12.47
C THR A 226 9.55 8.20 -11.12
N SER A 227 8.45 8.95 -11.09
CA SER A 227 7.81 9.39 -9.84
C SER A 227 6.94 8.30 -9.22
N PHE A 228 6.23 7.55 -10.06
CA PHE A 228 5.21 6.60 -9.67
C PHE A 228 5.48 5.23 -10.31
N ASN A 229 6.57 4.59 -9.92
CA ASN A 229 6.97 3.27 -10.45
C ASN A 229 6.02 2.17 -9.97
N HIS A 230 4.94 1.98 -10.73
CA HIS A 230 3.95 0.95 -10.47
C HIS A 230 3.46 0.40 -11.81
N GLY A 231 3.42 -0.93 -11.90
CA GLY A 231 2.92 -1.62 -13.09
C GLY A 231 1.43 -1.39 -13.31
N SER A 232 0.94 -1.89 -14.42
CA SER A 232 -0.46 -1.75 -14.81
C SER A 232 -1.40 -2.56 -13.90
N ALA A 233 -2.64 -2.10 -13.72
CA ALA A 233 -3.67 -2.82 -12.98
C ALA A 233 -5.04 -2.66 -13.62
N GLN A 234 -5.90 -3.69 -13.56
CA GLN A 234 -7.30 -3.58 -14.03
C GLN A 234 -8.18 -2.75 -13.10
N ASN A 235 -7.78 -2.60 -11.85
CA ASN A 235 -8.49 -1.82 -10.85
C ASN A 235 -7.76 -0.50 -10.60
N ILE A 236 -8.39 0.61 -10.99
CA ILE A 236 -7.82 1.96 -10.81
C ILE A 236 -7.58 2.33 -9.35
N ASP A 237 -8.30 1.71 -8.40
CA ASP A 237 -8.10 1.97 -6.97
C ASP A 237 -6.67 1.65 -6.54
N ILE A 238 -6.06 0.61 -7.13
CA ILE A 238 -4.67 0.23 -6.84
C ILE A 238 -3.71 1.33 -7.31
N ILE A 239 -3.89 1.83 -8.53
CA ILE A 239 -3.01 2.84 -9.12
C ILE A 239 -3.18 4.19 -8.42
N THR A 240 -4.42 4.62 -8.19
CA THR A 240 -4.70 5.92 -7.58
C THR A 240 -4.27 5.97 -6.11
N GLN A 241 -4.46 4.89 -5.36
CA GLN A 241 -3.97 4.77 -3.99
C GLN A 241 -2.44 4.83 -3.95
N PHE A 242 -1.75 4.03 -4.77
CA PHE A 242 -0.29 4.04 -4.87
C PHE A 242 0.26 5.44 -5.16
N ILE A 243 -0.33 6.16 -6.13
CA ILE A 243 0.08 7.52 -6.47
C ILE A 243 -0.05 8.45 -5.27
N CYS A 244 -1.21 8.47 -4.60
CA CYS A 244 -1.44 9.37 -3.47
C CYS A 244 -0.57 9.03 -2.25
N ASP A 245 -0.28 7.75 -2.03
CA ASP A 245 0.65 7.31 -0.98
C ASP A 245 2.09 7.71 -1.32
N THR A 246 2.49 7.58 -2.59
CA THR A 246 3.81 8.02 -3.06
C THR A 246 4.01 9.52 -2.85
N LEU A 247 2.99 10.34 -3.17
CA LEU A 247 2.98 11.77 -2.86
C LEU A 247 3.20 12.05 -1.36
N THR A 248 2.59 11.24 -0.50
CA THR A 248 2.65 11.41 0.95
C THR A 248 3.98 10.98 1.54
N ASN A 249 4.51 9.83 1.10
CA ASN A 249 5.60 9.13 1.74
C ASN A 249 6.96 9.46 1.13
N SER A 250 7.02 9.73 -0.18
CA SER A 250 8.29 9.81 -0.92
C SER A 250 8.52 11.14 -1.60
N CYS A 251 7.46 11.80 -2.08
CA CYS A 251 7.60 13.01 -2.89
C CYS A 251 7.77 14.29 -2.05
N GLY A 252 7.39 14.27 -0.77
CA GLY A 252 7.34 15.47 0.06
C GLY A 252 6.24 16.44 -0.38
N ALA A 253 5.13 15.93 -0.93
CA ALA A 253 4.03 16.75 -1.40
C ALA A 253 3.39 17.55 -0.25
N ASP A 254 2.88 18.73 -0.57
CA ASP A 254 2.17 19.57 0.39
C ASP A 254 0.75 19.06 0.70
N GLN A 255 0.09 19.67 1.67
CA GLN A 255 -1.26 19.26 2.08
C GLN A 255 -2.30 19.49 0.97
N THR A 256 -2.11 20.50 0.12
CA THR A 256 -3.01 20.82 -0.99
C THR A 256 -2.95 19.71 -2.04
N ALA A 257 -1.76 19.26 -2.42
CA ALA A 257 -1.52 18.17 -3.35
C ALA A 257 -2.13 16.85 -2.84
N LYS A 258 -1.96 16.53 -1.55
CA LYS A 258 -2.60 15.36 -0.92
C LYS A 258 -4.13 15.45 -0.98
N SER A 259 -4.69 16.62 -0.71
CA SER A 259 -6.15 16.85 -0.80
C SER A 259 -6.68 16.75 -2.22
N THR A 260 -5.94 17.27 -3.20
CA THR A 260 -6.25 17.13 -4.62
C THR A 260 -6.25 15.66 -5.01
N CYS A 261 -5.25 14.89 -4.56
CA CYS A 261 -5.16 13.46 -4.84
C CYS A 261 -6.33 12.67 -4.24
N ALA A 262 -6.73 12.95 -3.00
CA ALA A 262 -7.93 12.35 -2.41
C ALA A 262 -9.22 12.69 -3.18
N THR A 263 -9.32 13.92 -3.71
CA THR A 263 -10.42 14.34 -4.58
C THR A 263 -10.39 13.56 -5.90
N ALA A 264 -9.21 13.37 -6.48
CA ALA A 264 -9.02 12.60 -7.71
C ALA A 264 -9.44 11.12 -7.55
N ILE A 265 -9.09 10.47 -6.44
CA ILE A 265 -9.57 9.12 -6.08
C ILE A 265 -11.11 9.11 -6.06
N THR A 266 -11.72 10.09 -5.39
CA THR A 266 -13.18 10.17 -5.28
C THR A 266 -13.85 10.35 -6.64
N ALA A 267 -13.29 11.21 -7.50
CA ALA A 267 -13.80 11.46 -8.85
C ALA A 267 -13.69 10.21 -9.73
N SER A 268 -12.57 9.48 -9.66
CA SER A 268 -12.34 8.22 -10.37
C SER A 268 -13.36 7.14 -9.97
N LYS A 269 -13.61 6.97 -8.66
CA LYS A 269 -14.58 6.01 -8.12
C LYS A 269 -16.04 6.29 -8.50
N ALA A 270 -16.36 7.52 -8.88
CA ALA A 270 -17.69 7.89 -9.33
C ALA A 270 -17.99 7.48 -10.78
N GLN A 271 -16.97 7.07 -11.55
CA GLN A 271 -17.14 6.66 -12.95
C GLN A 271 -17.40 5.17 -13.10
N THR A 272 -17.76 4.75 -14.31
CA THR A 272 -18.00 3.34 -14.63
C THR A 272 -16.73 2.52 -14.43
N VAL A 273 -16.82 1.50 -13.58
CA VAL A 273 -15.68 0.62 -13.23
C VAL A 273 -15.06 -0.06 -14.45
N LYS A 274 -13.73 -0.21 -14.43
CA LYS A 274 -12.90 -0.81 -15.49
C LYS A 274 -12.96 -0.10 -16.85
N THR A 275 -13.28 1.19 -16.86
CA THR A 275 -13.29 1.99 -18.09
C THR A 275 -12.32 3.16 -18.00
N GLY A 276 -11.89 3.67 -19.16
CA GLY A 276 -11.01 4.82 -19.24
C GLY A 276 -11.61 6.10 -18.63
N ALA A 277 -12.93 6.18 -18.48
CA ALA A 277 -13.59 7.30 -17.80
C ALA A 277 -13.06 7.51 -16.37
N GLN A 278 -12.68 6.43 -15.67
CA GLN A 278 -12.10 6.54 -14.33
C GLN A 278 -10.73 7.27 -14.36
N ALA A 279 -9.89 6.96 -15.36
CA ALA A 279 -8.62 7.65 -15.57
C ALA A 279 -8.83 9.11 -15.98
N ASP A 280 -9.80 9.39 -16.84
CA ASP A 280 -10.16 10.75 -17.22
C ASP A 280 -10.58 11.60 -16.02
N ALA A 281 -11.43 11.05 -15.14
CA ALA A 281 -11.87 11.74 -13.94
C ALA A 281 -10.73 11.98 -12.94
N PHE A 282 -9.80 11.03 -12.80
CA PHE A 282 -8.58 11.21 -12.01
C PHE A 282 -7.71 12.34 -12.59
N ASN A 283 -7.38 12.27 -13.89
CA ASN A 283 -6.53 13.23 -14.59
C ASN A 283 -7.13 14.65 -14.56
N ALA A 284 -8.45 14.77 -14.68
CA ALA A 284 -9.16 16.04 -14.64
C ALA A 284 -8.99 16.77 -13.31
N ALA A 285 -8.87 16.07 -12.18
CA ALA A 285 -8.62 16.68 -10.88
C ALA A 285 -7.25 17.40 -10.79
N PHE A 286 -6.31 17.02 -11.66
CA PHE A 286 -5.01 17.66 -11.81
C PHE A 286 -4.94 18.65 -12.98
N GLY A 287 -6.09 18.95 -13.61
CA GLY A 287 -6.17 19.85 -14.76
C GLY A 287 -5.68 19.22 -16.08
N ILE A 288 -5.55 17.90 -16.14
CA ILE A 288 -5.13 17.17 -17.33
C ILE A 288 -6.39 16.64 -18.04
N THR A 289 -6.56 16.98 -19.31
CA THR A 289 -7.66 16.45 -20.13
C THR A 289 -7.18 15.23 -20.91
N THR A 290 -7.88 14.12 -20.72
CA THR A 290 -7.72 12.89 -21.50
C THR A 290 -9.08 12.44 -22.03
N ASP A 291 -9.08 11.52 -23.01
CA ASP A 291 -10.30 10.97 -23.64
C ASP A 291 -10.23 9.44 -23.66
N PHE A 292 -9.89 8.84 -22.52
CA PHE A 292 -9.83 7.40 -22.39
C PHE A 292 -11.22 6.76 -22.32
N ALA A 293 -12.27 7.51 -22.01
CA ALA A 293 -13.65 7.06 -22.11
C ALA A 293 -14.02 6.57 -23.52
N ALA A 294 -13.32 7.05 -24.57
CA ALA A 294 -13.48 6.57 -25.94
C ALA A 294 -12.78 5.22 -26.23
N VAL A 295 -11.93 4.73 -25.32
CA VAL A 295 -11.22 3.45 -25.45
C VAL A 295 -12.15 2.30 -25.06
N GLN A 296 -12.33 1.33 -25.96
CA GLN A 296 -13.08 0.11 -25.66
C GLN A 296 -12.36 -0.70 -24.58
N ALA A 297 -13.03 -0.88 -23.44
CA ALA A 297 -12.54 -1.74 -22.37
C ALA A 297 -12.49 -3.20 -22.84
N LEU A 298 -11.40 -3.90 -22.50
CA LEU A 298 -11.16 -5.31 -22.88
C LEU A 298 -10.93 -6.17 -21.64
N ASN A 299 -11.41 -7.42 -21.68
CA ASN A 299 -11.09 -8.46 -20.70
C ASN A 299 -9.75 -9.16 -21.01
N ASP A 300 -9.37 -10.11 -20.17
CA ASP A 300 -8.11 -10.87 -20.24
C ASP A 300 -7.95 -11.70 -21.52
N GLN A 301 -9.05 -11.92 -22.25
CA GLN A 301 -9.07 -12.57 -23.56
C GLN A 301 -8.94 -11.58 -24.73
N GLY A 302 -8.85 -10.27 -24.45
CA GLY A 302 -8.83 -9.20 -25.45
C GLY A 302 -10.21 -8.93 -26.08
N GLN A 303 -11.29 -9.30 -25.39
CA GLN A 303 -12.66 -9.12 -25.86
C GLN A 303 -13.31 -7.92 -25.16
N ALA A 304 -14.19 -7.21 -25.87
CA ALA A 304 -14.93 -6.07 -25.34
C ALA A 304 -15.77 -6.44 -24.10
N ILE A 305 -15.78 -5.55 -23.10
CA ILE A 305 -16.63 -5.62 -21.90
C ILE A 305 -17.55 -4.41 -21.77
#